data_AF-A0A6V2FYQ0-F1
#
_entry.id   AF-A0A6V2FYQ0-F1
#
_cell.length_a   1.000
_cell.length_b   1.000
_cell.length_c   1.000
_cell.angle_alpha   90.00
_cell.angle_beta   90.00
_cell.angle_gamma   90.00
#
_symmetry.space_group_name_H-M   'P 1'
#
loop_
_entity.id
_entity.type
_entity.pdbx_description
1 polymer ?
#
loop_
_entity_poly.entity_id
_entity_poly.type
_entity_poly.pdbx_seq_one_letter_code
_entity_poly.pdbx_strand_id
1 'polypeptide(L)'
;MDRDMLEIEVLMEMEAYDAALDHYKYGRNSPDNWKFNTLWELATYDSVDTNLPLGQFINYNTENEKPVMNEYITSAIEGKSTFEYATKNQREWAVKRSLQGTLSYYAVMEKVTNALDLCGTTKKDQAVQEWDKALALAVGSIGEAMMIIDTAYEGYFGQTLLTLANEVCGLFGKCTASGEASIIDMWIDQNFRGLSFIEDDECLKLTQLVDTEVNPTLLVPIIQGILHYAVMNESLDEAQSDTLFAGEALARTVVPLINKENPEEAFLIQENMEFAQGTKYVKDGSENVFKAVATSLHGLSIDCSLIGKYAGLKYGNLCEEQKSSIGNDSAQPQEKTSLADKVLVGAVLTISLLSGLFFWRNRVKNGLVPRHFSGGQALSQEMS
;
A
#
# COMPACT_ATOMS: atom_id res chain seq x y z
N MET A 1 15.50 -0.73 4.46
CA MET A 1 14.40 -0.01 3.79
C MET A 1 13.67 0.80 4.84
N ASP A 2 12.88 0.16 5.71
CA ASP A 2 12.11 0.83 6.77
C ASP A 2 12.95 1.78 7.67
N ARG A 3 14.14 1.33 8.11
CA ARG A 3 15.10 2.20 8.84
C ARG A 3 15.66 3.34 8.01
N ASP A 4 15.95 3.10 6.74
CA ASP A 4 16.45 4.16 5.85
C ASP A 4 15.36 5.22 5.62
N MET A 5 14.08 4.81 5.51
CA MET A 5 12.94 5.71 5.40
C MET A 5 12.78 6.56 6.67
N LEU A 6 12.91 5.96 7.86
CA LEU A 6 12.81 6.69 9.14
C LEU A 6 13.95 7.69 9.29
N GLU A 7 15.18 7.28 8.96
CA GLU A 7 16.34 8.17 9.00
C GLU A 7 16.17 9.34 8.04
N ILE A 8 15.63 9.11 6.84
CA ILE A 8 15.31 10.18 5.89
C ILE A 8 14.26 11.13 6.47
N GLU A 9 13.18 10.63 7.05
CA GLU A 9 12.15 11.48 7.70
C GLU A 9 12.78 12.37 8.78
N VAL A 10 13.55 11.77 9.71
CA VAL A 10 14.24 12.52 10.77
C VAL A 10 15.20 13.57 10.19
N LEU A 11 15.93 13.24 9.13
CA LEU A 11 16.84 14.19 8.47
C LEU A 11 16.07 15.31 7.76
N MET A 12 14.89 15.03 7.20
CA MET A 12 13.99 16.04 6.62
C MET A 12 13.46 16.99 7.69
N GLU A 13 13.01 16.48 8.84
CA GLU A 13 12.56 17.28 10.00
C GLU A 13 13.67 18.21 10.51
N MET A 14 14.91 17.72 10.53
CA MET A 14 16.12 18.45 10.92
C MET A 14 16.65 19.40 9.84
N GLU A 15 16.00 19.48 8.68
CA GLU A 15 16.41 20.28 7.51
C GLU A 15 17.81 19.90 6.98
N ALA A 16 18.25 18.67 7.25
CA ALA A 16 19.51 18.08 6.80
C ALA A 16 19.36 17.45 5.40
N TYR A 17 18.87 18.23 4.43
CA TYR A 17 18.45 17.74 3.11
C TYR A 17 19.56 16.99 2.34
N ASP A 18 20.80 17.46 2.38
CA ASP A 18 21.93 16.78 1.71
C ASP A 18 22.16 15.38 2.31
N ALA A 19 22.07 15.26 3.64
CA ALA A 19 22.24 13.98 4.33
C ALA A 19 21.05 13.04 4.08
N ALA A 20 19.83 13.58 3.98
CA ALA A 20 18.64 12.83 3.60
C ALA A 20 18.78 12.29 2.16
N LEU A 21 19.26 13.12 1.24
CA LEU A 21 19.51 12.74 -0.15
C LEU A 21 20.59 11.65 -0.27
N ASP A 22 21.67 11.78 0.52
CA ASP A 22 22.72 10.75 0.59
C ASP A 22 22.19 9.42 1.13
N HIS A 23 21.37 9.44 2.19
CA HIS A 23 20.73 8.21 2.70
C HIS A 23 19.82 7.58 1.66
N TYR A 24 19.02 8.38 0.98
CA TYR A 24 18.13 7.91 -0.08
C TYR A 24 18.91 7.24 -1.23
N LYS A 25 20.01 7.87 -1.67
CA LYS A 25 20.85 7.38 -2.79
C LYS A 25 21.67 6.16 -2.45
N TYR A 26 22.31 6.15 -1.28
CA TYR A 26 23.36 5.20 -0.96
C TYR A 26 22.93 4.14 0.06
N GLY A 27 21.83 4.37 0.78
CA GLY A 27 21.34 3.48 1.84
C GLY A 27 22.33 3.31 2.99
N ARG A 28 21.85 2.79 4.13
CA ARG A 28 22.72 2.37 5.25
C ARG A 28 22.31 1.08 5.92
N ASN A 29 21.03 0.71 5.83
CA ASN A 29 20.46 -0.31 6.70
C ASN A 29 20.06 -1.61 5.97
N SER A 30 20.35 -1.73 4.67
CA SER A 30 19.91 -2.88 3.84
C SER A 30 21.05 -3.53 3.06
N PRO A 31 22.08 -4.10 3.72
CA PRO A 31 23.17 -4.74 3.00
C PRO A 31 22.72 -6.06 2.33
N ASP A 32 23.04 -6.22 1.05
CA ASP A 32 22.94 -7.44 0.26
C ASP A 32 24.28 -7.67 -0.46
N ASN A 33 25.01 -8.72 -0.08
CA ASN A 33 26.27 -9.11 -0.70
C ASN A 33 27.26 -7.95 -0.90
N TRP A 34 27.48 -7.14 0.16
CA TRP A 34 28.38 -5.98 0.19
C TRP A 34 27.93 -4.76 -0.62
N LYS A 35 26.72 -4.79 -1.19
CA LYS A 35 26.02 -3.62 -1.72
C LYS A 35 24.85 -3.29 -0.81
N PHE A 36 24.40 -2.04 -0.78
CA PHE A 36 23.16 -1.70 -0.10
C PHE A 36 22.03 -1.71 -1.11
N ASN A 37 20.92 -2.36 -0.80
CA ASN A 37 19.67 -2.17 -1.54
C ASN A 37 19.15 -0.78 -1.15
N THR A 38 19.30 0.19 -2.06
CA THR A 38 18.97 1.58 -1.76
C THR A 38 17.53 1.92 -2.16
N LEU A 39 16.95 2.93 -1.51
CA LEU A 39 15.63 3.43 -1.86
C LEU A 39 15.64 4.04 -3.27
N TRP A 40 16.76 4.66 -3.65
CA TRP A 40 16.99 5.15 -5.01
C TRP A 40 16.92 4.05 -6.06
N GLU A 41 17.59 2.92 -5.85
CA GLU A 41 17.58 1.80 -6.81
C GLU A 41 16.16 1.25 -6.99
N LEU A 42 15.39 1.12 -5.89
CA LEU A 42 13.99 0.71 -5.93
C LEU A 42 13.10 1.73 -6.67
N ALA A 43 13.40 3.02 -6.60
CA ALA A 43 12.64 4.09 -7.23
C ALA A 43 13.03 4.39 -8.69
N THR A 44 14.19 3.89 -9.14
CA THR A 44 14.74 4.11 -10.50
C THR A 44 14.65 2.88 -11.38
N TYR A 45 14.07 1.80 -10.88
CA TYR A 45 14.08 0.52 -11.57
C TYR A 45 13.32 0.61 -12.92
N ASP A 46 14.07 0.48 -14.01
CA ASP A 46 13.55 0.32 -15.37
C ASP A 46 12.95 -1.09 -15.51
N SER A 47 11.72 -1.29 -15.03
CA SER A 47 10.99 -2.51 -15.40
C SER A 47 10.63 -2.43 -16.88
N VAL A 48 11.29 -3.23 -17.71
CA VAL A 48 10.97 -3.33 -19.15
C VAL A 48 9.57 -3.91 -19.38
N ASP A 49 9.01 -4.62 -18.40
CA ASP A 49 7.66 -5.16 -18.49
C ASP A 49 6.60 -4.12 -18.08
N THR A 50 5.95 -3.57 -19.10
CA THR A 50 4.88 -2.58 -18.97
C THR A 50 3.59 -3.16 -18.41
N ASN A 51 3.45 -4.48 -18.32
CA ASN A 51 2.27 -5.11 -17.73
C ASN A 51 2.32 -5.12 -16.20
N LEU A 52 3.50 -5.01 -15.61
CA LEU A 52 3.67 -4.92 -14.16
C LEU A 52 3.22 -3.55 -13.64
N PRO A 53 2.74 -3.47 -12.38
CA PRO A 53 2.33 -2.19 -11.81
C PRO A 53 3.39 -1.09 -11.95
N LEU A 54 4.67 -1.40 -11.73
CA LEU A 54 5.75 -0.43 -11.86
C LEU A 54 5.94 0.05 -13.30
N GLY A 55 5.83 -0.85 -14.28
CA GLY A 55 5.90 -0.48 -15.70
C GLY A 55 4.74 0.41 -16.12
N GLN A 56 3.53 0.13 -15.61
CA GLN A 56 2.35 0.99 -15.83
C GLN A 56 2.57 2.39 -15.23
N PHE A 57 3.14 2.47 -14.03
CA PHE A 57 3.49 3.73 -13.38
C PHE A 57 4.51 4.54 -14.19
N ILE A 58 5.61 3.91 -14.63
CA ILE A 58 6.67 4.57 -15.40
C ILE A 58 6.11 5.10 -16.72
N ASN A 59 5.36 4.27 -17.45
CA ASN A 59 4.75 4.67 -18.72
C ASN A 59 3.77 5.82 -18.52
N TYR A 60 2.85 5.71 -17.58
CA TYR A 60 1.87 6.75 -17.31
C TYR A 60 2.54 8.09 -17.00
N ASN A 61 3.54 8.12 -16.11
CA ASN A 61 4.21 9.36 -15.76
C ASN A 61 5.03 9.90 -16.95
N THR A 62 5.72 9.05 -17.70
CA THR A 62 6.49 9.47 -18.88
C THR A 62 5.59 10.06 -19.97
N GLU A 63 4.48 9.40 -20.29
CA GLU A 63 3.51 9.85 -21.30
C GLU A 63 2.82 11.17 -20.93
N ASN A 64 2.66 11.42 -19.62
CA ASN A 64 2.03 12.63 -19.10
C ASN A 64 3.05 13.70 -18.66
N GLU A 65 4.33 13.56 -19.04
CA GLU A 65 5.42 14.49 -18.69
C GLU A 65 5.53 14.75 -17.17
N LYS A 66 5.19 13.75 -16.36
CA LYS A 66 5.26 13.81 -14.89
C LYS A 66 6.57 13.20 -14.40
N PRO A 67 7.11 13.72 -13.28
CA PRO A 67 8.31 13.14 -12.70
C PRO A 67 8.03 11.70 -12.27
N VAL A 68 8.92 10.78 -12.68
CA VAL A 68 8.92 9.43 -12.13
C VAL A 68 9.26 9.47 -10.63
N MET A 69 9.03 8.37 -9.92
CA MET A 69 9.08 8.34 -8.45
C MET A 69 10.37 8.92 -7.88
N ASN A 70 11.51 8.54 -8.46
CA ASN A 70 12.81 9.05 -8.03
C ASN A 70 12.96 10.56 -8.22
N GLU A 71 12.52 11.10 -9.35
CA GLU A 71 12.58 12.54 -9.63
C GLU A 71 11.66 13.32 -8.68
N TYR A 72 10.49 12.76 -8.36
CA TYR A 72 9.55 13.36 -7.40
C TYR A 72 10.15 13.41 -5.99
N ILE A 73 10.65 12.28 -5.48
CA ILE A 73 11.26 12.19 -4.13
C ILE A 73 12.46 13.13 -4.03
N THR A 74 13.35 13.11 -5.02
CA THR A 74 14.56 13.94 -5.01
C THR A 74 14.24 15.42 -5.14
N SER A 75 13.25 15.80 -5.96
CA SER A 75 12.77 17.19 -6.05
C SER A 75 12.16 17.66 -4.72
N ALA A 76 11.45 16.79 -4.01
CA ALA A 76 10.93 17.10 -2.67
C ALA A 76 12.07 17.27 -1.65
N ILE A 77 13.06 16.36 -1.63
CA ILE A 77 14.23 16.46 -0.75
C ILE A 77 15.06 17.72 -1.05
N GLU A 78 15.17 18.14 -2.30
CA GLU A 78 15.99 19.29 -2.70
C GLU A 78 15.22 20.62 -2.74
N GLY A 79 13.89 20.59 -2.66
CA GLY A 79 13.04 21.79 -2.76
C GLY A 79 13.03 22.39 -4.17
N LYS A 80 12.95 21.54 -5.20
CA LYS A 80 12.98 21.93 -6.62
C LYS A 80 11.63 21.67 -7.30
N SER A 81 11.46 22.24 -8.50
CA SER A 81 10.25 22.07 -9.31
C SER A 81 9.00 22.52 -8.52
N THR A 82 7.95 21.71 -8.47
CA THR A 82 6.72 21.95 -7.70
C THR A 82 6.97 22.26 -6.21
N PHE A 83 8.13 21.88 -5.66
CA PHE A 83 8.50 22.11 -4.26
C PHE A 83 9.28 23.40 -3.99
N GLU A 84 9.52 24.26 -5.00
CA GLU A 84 10.28 25.51 -4.83
C GLU A 84 9.68 26.42 -3.75
N TYR A 85 8.34 26.43 -3.65
CA TYR A 85 7.59 27.24 -2.68
C TYR A 85 7.00 26.41 -1.53
N ALA A 86 7.29 25.11 -1.47
CA ALA A 86 6.77 24.23 -0.43
C ALA A 86 7.49 24.49 0.90
N THR A 87 6.74 24.50 2.00
CA THR A 87 7.32 24.55 3.34
C THR A 87 8.13 23.30 3.64
N LYS A 88 8.97 23.34 4.68
CA LYS A 88 9.74 22.16 5.09
C LYS A 88 8.83 20.96 5.44
N ASN A 89 7.72 21.20 6.15
CA ASN A 89 6.78 20.16 6.54
C ASN A 89 6.07 19.60 5.29
N GLN A 90 5.70 20.46 4.34
CA GLN A 90 5.10 20.03 3.07
C GLN A 90 6.02 19.10 2.27
N ARG A 91 7.32 19.41 2.23
CA ARG A 91 8.34 18.58 1.57
C ARG A 91 8.57 17.27 2.32
N GLU A 92 8.65 17.32 3.65
CA GLU A 92 8.73 16.14 4.51
C GLU A 92 7.56 15.18 4.28
N TRP A 93 6.32 15.68 4.28
CA TRP A 93 5.12 14.88 4.03
C TRP A 93 5.11 14.28 2.62
N ALA A 94 5.58 15.01 1.60
CA ALA A 94 5.73 14.48 0.25
C ALA A 94 6.69 13.29 0.22
N VAL A 95 7.89 13.45 0.82
CA VAL A 95 8.90 12.39 0.89
C VAL A 95 8.37 11.19 1.67
N LYS A 96 7.84 11.41 2.87
CA LYS A 96 7.30 10.35 3.75
C LYS A 96 6.26 9.52 3.01
N ARG A 97 5.23 10.15 2.43
CA ARG A 97 4.14 9.42 1.78
C ARG A 97 4.55 8.77 0.46
N SER A 98 5.49 9.36 -0.28
CA SER A 98 6.06 8.69 -1.46
C SER A 98 6.84 7.43 -1.10
N LEU A 99 7.63 7.46 -0.02
CA LEU A 99 8.37 6.28 0.45
C LEU A 99 7.42 5.20 1.00
N GLN A 100 6.49 5.62 1.86
CA GLN A 100 5.59 4.70 2.58
C GLN A 100 4.49 4.11 1.69
N GLY A 101 3.92 4.90 0.78
CA GLY A 101 2.88 4.43 -0.13
C GLY A 101 3.46 3.92 -1.44
N THR A 102 3.98 4.84 -2.26
CA THR A 102 4.39 4.53 -3.65
C THR A 102 5.54 3.56 -3.72
N LEU A 103 6.69 3.89 -3.10
CA LEU A 103 7.90 3.08 -3.19
C LEU A 103 7.69 1.71 -2.53
N SER A 104 7.10 1.69 -1.34
CA SER A 104 6.81 0.44 -0.62
C SER A 104 5.90 -0.49 -1.44
N TYR A 105 4.82 0.04 -2.03
CA TYR A 105 3.92 -0.77 -2.88
C TYR A 105 4.65 -1.37 -4.07
N TYR A 106 5.38 -0.56 -4.85
CA TYR A 106 6.07 -1.09 -6.03
C TYR A 106 7.21 -2.04 -5.67
N ALA A 107 7.94 -1.79 -4.58
CA ALA A 107 8.97 -2.71 -4.09
C ALA A 107 8.38 -4.06 -3.67
N VAL A 108 7.22 -4.07 -3.00
CA VAL A 108 6.51 -5.31 -2.63
C VAL A 108 6.03 -6.04 -3.89
N MET A 109 5.38 -5.34 -4.82
CA MET A 109 4.85 -5.94 -6.04
C MET A 109 5.93 -6.47 -6.98
N GLU A 110 7.12 -5.86 -6.99
CA GLU A 110 8.29 -6.40 -7.70
C GLU A 110 8.65 -7.79 -7.16
N LYS A 111 8.75 -7.96 -5.83
CA LYS A 111 9.09 -9.25 -5.22
C LYS A 111 7.99 -10.29 -5.39
N VAL A 112 6.72 -9.87 -5.29
CA VAL A 112 5.57 -10.74 -5.61
C VAL A 112 5.64 -11.23 -7.06
N THR A 113 5.95 -10.35 -8.01
CA THR A 113 6.09 -10.71 -9.43
C THR A 113 7.26 -11.66 -9.65
N ASN A 114 8.43 -11.38 -9.05
CA ASN A 114 9.57 -12.28 -9.15
C ASN A 114 9.23 -13.69 -8.62
N ALA A 115 8.47 -13.78 -7.53
CA ALA A 115 8.01 -15.06 -7.00
C ALA A 115 7.08 -15.80 -7.97
N LEU A 116 6.17 -15.09 -8.65
CA LEU A 116 5.31 -15.65 -9.71
C LEU A 116 6.13 -16.19 -10.88
N ASP A 117 7.10 -15.42 -11.38
CA ASP A 117 7.97 -15.80 -12.50
C ASP A 117 8.84 -17.02 -12.19
N LEU A 118 9.24 -17.18 -10.92
CA LEU A 118 10.05 -18.30 -10.46
C LEU A 118 9.20 -19.52 -10.08
N CYS A 119 7.88 -19.37 -9.89
CA CYS A 119 6.99 -20.46 -9.52
C CYS A 119 6.96 -21.55 -10.61
N GLY A 120 7.05 -22.82 -10.21
CA GLY A 120 7.02 -23.97 -11.13
C GLY A 120 8.31 -24.14 -11.95
N THR A 121 9.31 -23.28 -11.73
CA THR A 121 10.66 -23.44 -12.28
C THR A 121 11.53 -24.28 -11.33
N THR A 122 12.74 -24.62 -11.76
CA THR A 122 13.72 -25.31 -10.90
C THR A 122 14.27 -24.43 -9.76
N LYS A 123 13.86 -23.15 -9.69
CA LYS A 123 14.33 -22.16 -8.71
C LYS A 123 13.31 -21.91 -7.59
N LYS A 124 12.61 -22.96 -7.15
CA LYS A 124 11.59 -22.90 -6.10
C LYS A 124 12.03 -22.21 -4.82
N ASP A 125 13.23 -22.51 -4.32
CA ASP A 125 13.77 -21.85 -3.11
C ASP A 125 13.92 -20.33 -3.30
N GLN A 126 14.21 -19.88 -4.53
CA GLN A 126 14.26 -18.45 -4.85
C GLN A 126 12.85 -17.85 -4.90
N ALA A 127 11.85 -18.57 -5.43
CA ALA A 127 10.46 -18.13 -5.42
C ALA A 127 9.95 -17.89 -3.99
N VAL A 128 10.23 -18.83 -3.08
CA VAL A 128 9.93 -18.70 -1.64
C VAL A 128 10.63 -17.48 -1.04
N GLN A 129 11.93 -17.29 -1.34
CA GLN A 129 12.67 -16.13 -0.83
C GLN A 129 12.12 -14.80 -1.34
N GLU A 130 11.75 -14.69 -2.61
CA GLU A 130 11.16 -13.46 -3.15
C GLU A 130 9.79 -13.19 -2.53
N TRP A 131 8.97 -14.23 -2.33
CA TRP A 131 7.68 -14.11 -1.64
C TRP A 131 7.85 -13.63 -0.19
N ASP A 132 8.77 -14.23 0.57
CA ASP A 132 9.07 -13.79 1.94
C ASP A 132 9.67 -12.38 1.99
N LYS A 133 10.49 -11.99 1.01
CA LYS A 133 11.00 -10.61 0.91
C LYS A 133 9.87 -9.62 0.67
N ALA A 134 8.85 -9.98 -0.11
CA ALA A 134 7.65 -9.15 -0.25
C ALA A 134 7.05 -8.88 1.13
N LEU A 135 6.84 -9.93 1.95
CA LEU A 135 6.37 -9.83 3.33
C LEU A 135 7.18 -8.84 4.17
N ALA A 136 8.50 -9.03 4.17
CA ALA A 136 9.41 -8.19 4.93
C ALA A 136 9.37 -6.72 4.50
N LEU A 137 9.20 -6.44 3.20
CA LEU A 137 9.13 -5.06 2.68
C LEU A 137 7.83 -4.36 3.06
N ALA A 138 6.69 -5.04 3.06
CA ALA A 138 5.41 -4.41 3.40
C ALA A 138 5.24 -4.19 4.91
N VAL A 139 5.75 -5.11 5.74
CA VAL A 139 5.67 -5.00 7.21
C VAL A 139 6.74 -4.03 7.75
N GLY A 140 7.96 -4.11 7.23
CA GLY A 140 9.08 -3.35 7.77
C GLY A 140 9.76 -4.02 8.96
N SER A 141 10.81 -3.39 9.49
CA SER A 141 11.61 -3.93 10.61
C SER A 141 11.48 -3.14 11.91
N ILE A 142 10.76 -2.02 11.90
CA ILE A 142 10.56 -1.14 13.05
C ILE A 142 9.21 -1.44 13.76
N GLY A 143 8.26 -2.06 13.04
CA GLY A 143 6.86 -2.24 13.46
C GLY A 143 6.60 -3.04 14.75
N GLU A 144 7.46 -3.98 15.13
CA GLU A 144 7.24 -4.81 16.34
C GLU A 144 8.09 -4.41 17.54
N ALA A 145 9.12 -3.58 17.37
CA ALA A 145 10.12 -3.35 18.41
C ALA A 145 9.63 -2.48 19.59
N MET A 146 8.43 -1.89 19.51
CA MET A 146 7.97 -0.90 20.48
C MET A 146 6.61 -1.19 21.13
N MET A 147 5.98 -2.33 20.85
CA MET A 147 4.83 -2.83 21.65
C MET A 147 5.23 -3.28 23.08
N ILE A 148 6.50 -3.18 23.46
CA ILE A 148 7.02 -3.58 24.79
C ILE A 148 7.21 -2.38 25.73
N ILE A 149 7.01 -1.13 25.28
CA ILE A 149 7.16 0.03 26.16
C ILE A 149 5.78 0.58 26.51
N ASP A 150 5.31 0.20 27.69
CA ASP A 150 4.09 0.62 28.41
C ASP A 150 4.12 2.12 28.81
N THR A 151 4.56 2.98 27.89
CA THR A 151 4.52 4.43 28.04
C THR A 151 3.70 4.99 26.90
N ALA A 152 2.75 5.84 27.24
CA ALA A 152 1.75 6.49 26.40
C ALA A 152 2.31 7.36 25.24
N TYR A 153 3.15 6.78 24.40
CA TYR A 153 3.47 7.28 23.07
C TYR A 153 2.51 6.59 22.11
N GLU A 154 1.38 7.24 21.86
CA GLU A 154 0.42 6.87 20.82
C GLU A 154 1.08 7.10 19.44
N GLY A 155 1.89 6.16 18.98
CA GLY A 155 2.55 6.23 17.70
C GLY A 155 2.65 4.85 17.07
N TYR A 156 2.16 4.72 15.83
CA TYR A 156 2.51 3.57 15.01
C TYR A 156 3.96 3.77 14.54
N PHE A 157 4.84 2.86 14.93
CA PHE A 157 6.26 2.94 14.59
C PHE A 157 6.51 2.17 13.28
N GLY A 158 7.13 2.81 12.29
CA GLY A 158 7.44 2.23 10.98
C GLY A 158 7.12 3.19 9.84
N GLN A 159 7.70 2.93 8.66
CA GLN A 159 7.60 3.79 7.48
C GLN A 159 7.11 3.02 6.24
N THR A 160 6.52 1.84 6.45
CA THR A 160 6.08 0.96 5.38
C THR A 160 4.57 1.06 5.14
N LEU A 161 4.13 0.42 4.07
CA LEU A 161 2.75 0.40 3.61
C LEU A 161 1.76 -0.12 4.68
N LEU A 162 2.14 -1.13 5.47
CA LEU A 162 1.27 -1.63 6.54
C LEU A 162 1.26 -0.72 7.76
N THR A 163 2.29 0.10 7.97
CA THR A 163 2.21 1.19 8.95
C THR A 163 1.20 2.25 8.52
N LEU A 164 1.14 2.61 7.23
CA LEU A 164 0.10 3.51 6.71
C LEU A 164 -1.30 2.95 6.99
N ALA A 165 -1.49 1.64 6.85
CA ALA A 165 -2.75 0.99 7.17
C ALA A 165 -3.18 1.22 8.63
N ASN A 166 -2.24 1.04 9.56
CA ASN A 166 -2.48 1.28 10.98
C ASN A 166 -2.83 2.75 11.27
N GLU A 167 -2.13 3.70 10.63
CA GLU A 167 -2.40 5.14 10.79
C GLU A 167 -3.84 5.52 10.40
N VAL A 168 -4.37 4.91 9.33
CA VAL A 168 -5.67 5.30 8.77
C VAL A 168 -6.82 4.39 9.20
N CYS A 169 -6.58 3.19 9.71
CA CYS A 169 -7.66 2.21 9.96
C CYS A 169 -8.76 2.74 10.88
N GLY A 170 -8.41 3.59 11.87
CA GLY A 170 -9.35 4.13 12.84
C GLY A 170 -10.36 5.06 12.19
N LEU A 171 -9.91 5.82 11.19
CA LEU A 171 -10.74 6.75 10.42
C LEU A 171 -11.78 6.02 9.57
N PHE A 172 -11.49 4.78 9.16
CA PHE A 172 -12.36 4.00 8.28
C PHE A 172 -13.14 2.89 8.99
N GLY A 173 -12.97 2.75 10.31
CA GLY A 173 -13.56 1.66 11.08
C GLY A 173 -13.03 0.29 10.68
N LYS A 174 -11.73 0.23 10.35
CA LYS A 174 -11.04 -0.97 9.85
C LYS A 174 -9.92 -1.48 10.75
N CYS A 175 -9.81 -0.94 11.96
CA CYS A 175 -8.96 -1.56 12.96
C CYS A 175 -9.65 -2.80 13.57
N THR A 176 -8.85 -3.77 13.97
CA THR A 176 -9.24 -4.91 14.81
C THR A 176 -9.49 -4.44 16.25
N ALA A 177 -9.87 -5.37 17.13
CA ALA A 177 -10.02 -5.07 18.55
C ALA A 177 -8.70 -4.71 19.25
N SER A 178 -7.54 -5.10 18.69
CA SER A 178 -6.21 -4.69 19.19
C SER A 178 -5.81 -3.29 18.75
N GLY A 179 -6.57 -2.65 17.85
CA GLY A 179 -6.26 -1.35 17.28
C GLY A 179 -5.42 -1.40 16.00
N GLU A 180 -5.01 -2.59 15.55
CA GLU A 180 -4.24 -2.77 14.31
C GLU A 180 -5.17 -2.81 13.08
N ALA A 181 -4.68 -2.45 11.91
CA ALA A 181 -5.45 -2.54 10.67
C ALA A 181 -5.77 -4.00 10.33
N SER A 182 -7.05 -4.31 10.12
CA SER A 182 -7.51 -5.66 9.76
C SER A 182 -6.90 -6.23 8.48
N ILE A 183 -6.42 -5.37 7.58
CA ILE A 183 -5.70 -5.81 6.36
C ILE A 183 -4.36 -6.49 6.67
N ILE A 184 -3.75 -6.22 7.83
CA ILE A 184 -2.48 -6.85 8.22
C ILE A 184 -2.70 -8.35 8.43
N ASP A 185 -3.75 -8.72 9.16
CA ASP A 185 -4.14 -10.12 9.36
C ASP A 185 -4.44 -10.83 8.04
N MET A 186 -5.14 -10.14 7.12
CA MET A 186 -5.42 -10.66 5.78
C MET A 186 -4.13 -10.95 5.03
N TRP A 187 -3.17 -10.02 5.10
CA TRP A 187 -1.93 -10.14 4.36
C TRP A 187 -1.00 -11.23 4.90
N ILE A 188 -1.00 -11.44 6.22
CA ILE A 188 -0.32 -12.58 6.85
C ILE A 188 -0.92 -13.91 6.37
N ASP A 189 -2.25 -14.04 6.34
CA ASP A 189 -2.92 -15.24 5.81
C ASP A 189 -2.59 -15.49 4.33
N GLN A 190 -2.69 -14.43 3.51
CA GLN A 190 -2.32 -14.47 2.09
C GLN A 190 -0.87 -14.91 1.92
N ASN A 191 0.06 -14.42 2.76
CA ASN A 191 1.46 -14.83 2.69
C ASN A 191 1.62 -16.33 2.93
N PHE A 192 0.99 -16.89 3.97
CA PHE A 192 1.05 -18.34 4.25
C PHE A 192 0.45 -19.18 3.11
N ARG A 193 -0.67 -18.72 2.52
CA ARG A 193 -1.28 -19.39 1.37
C ARG A 193 -0.37 -19.34 0.15
N GLY A 194 0.25 -18.20 -0.14
CA GLY A 194 1.18 -18.06 -1.25
C GLY A 194 2.39 -18.96 -1.11
N LEU A 195 2.99 -19.04 0.08
CA LEU A 195 4.05 -19.99 0.37
C LEU A 195 3.63 -21.44 0.10
N SER A 196 2.44 -21.84 0.56
CA SER A 196 1.91 -23.18 0.28
C SER A 196 1.74 -23.42 -1.22
N PHE A 197 1.24 -22.44 -1.98
CA PHE A 197 1.08 -22.59 -3.43
C PHE A 197 2.42 -22.70 -4.15
N ILE A 198 3.45 -21.98 -3.71
CA ILE A 198 4.83 -22.13 -4.23
C ILE A 198 5.37 -23.53 -3.88
N GLU A 199 5.18 -23.97 -2.64
CA GLU A 199 5.62 -25.28 -2.13
C GLU A 199 4.93 -26.46 -2.81
N ASP A 200 3.71 -26.29 -3.31
CA ASP A 200 2.94 -27.33 -3.99
C ASP A 200 2.99 -27.18 -5.53
N ASP A 201 3.78 -26.23 -6.05
CA ASP A 201 3.87 -25.88 -7.48
C ASP A 201 2.50 -25.50 -8.11
N GLU A 202 1.58 -24.94 -7.30
CA GLU A 202 0.25 -24.50 -7.68
C GLU A 202 0.24 -23.06 -8.22
N CYS A 203 1.09 -22.76 -9.21
CA CYS A 203 1.35 -21.39 -9.67
C CYS A 203 0.11 -20.65 -10.19
N LEU A 204 -0.86 -21.34 -10.79
CA LEU A 204 -2.13 -20.72 -11.18
C LEU A 204 -2.93 -20.19 -9.98
N LYS A 205 -2.89 -20.90 -8.84
CA LYS A 205 -3.53 -20.43 -7.61
C LYS A 205 -2.76 -19.29 -6.97
N LEU A 206 -1.43 -19.30 -7.08
CA LEU A 206 -0.59 -18.18 -6.67
C LEU A 206 -0.92 -16.92 -7.47
N THR A 207 -1.02 -17.02 -8.80
CA THR A 207 -1.45 -15.90 -9.66
C THR A 207 -2.83 -15.39 -9.26
N GLN A 208 -3.81 -16.28 -9.07
CA GLN A 208 -5.15 -15.89 -8.64
C GLN A 208 -5.15 -15.20 -7.27
N LEU A 209 -4.38 -15.70 -6.30
CA LEU A 209 -4.20 -15.09 -4.99
C LEU A 209 -3.62 -13.67 -5.13
N VAL A 210 -2.63 -13.49 -5.99
CA VAL A 210 -2.01 -12.18 -6.23
C VAL A 210 -3.00 -11.19 -6.81
N ASP A 211 -3.70 -11.58 -7.88
CA ASP A 211 -4.60 -10.71 -8.63
C ASP A 211 -5.85 -10.33 -7.83
N THR A 212 -6.41 -11.28 -7.07
CA THR A 212 -7.72 -11.10 -6.41
C THR A 212 -7.64 -10.74 -4.94
N GLU A 213 -6.50 -10.92 -4.29
CA GLU A 213 -6.36 -10.70 -2.85
C GLU A 213 -5.15 -9.83 -2.49
N VAL A 214 -3.94 -10.22 -2.87
CA VAL A 214 -2.70 -9.52 -2.44
C VAL A 214 -2.64 -8.10 -2.98
N ASN A 215 -2.76 -7.93 -4.30
CA ASN A 215 -2.68 -6.62 -4.92
C ASN A 215 -3.81 -5.69 -4.45
N PRO A 216 -5.09 -6.11 -4.46
CA PRO A 216 -6.18 -5.33 -3.88
C PRO A 216 -5.93 -4.90 -2.42
N THR A 217 -5.44 -5.81 -1.57
CA THR A 217 -5.21 -5.53 -0.14
C THR A 217 -4.10 -4.51 0.07
N LEU A 218 -3.03 -4.55 -0.73
CA LEU A 218 -1.92 -3.59 -0.66
C LEU A 218 -2.33 -2.17 -1.08
N LEU A 219 -3.32 -2.03 -1.96
CA LEU A 219 -3.84 -0.73 -2.40
C LEU A 219 -4.79 -0.08 -1.39
N VAL A 220 -5.45 -0.87 -0.52
CA VAL A 220 -6.39 -0.36 0.50
C VAL A 220 -5.83 0.80 1.34
N PRO A 221 -4.65 0.69 2.00
CA PRO A 221 -4.15 1.76 2.85
C PRO A 221 -3.77 3.02 2.07
N ILE A 222 -3.34 2.87 0.81
CA ILE A 222 -3.04 4.00 -0.08
C ILE A 222 -4.32 4.74 -0.43
N ILE A 223 -5.37 4.00 -0.82
CA ILE A 223 -6.70 4.57 -1.12
C ILE A 223 -7.28 5.26 0.13
N GLN A 224 -7.21 4.62 1.29
CA GLN A 224 -7.64 5.22 2.55
C GLN A 224 -6.88 6.52 2.84
N GLY A 225 -5.56 6.54 2.62
CA GLY A 225 -4.75 7.75 2.75
C GLY A 225 -5.14 8.86 1.77
N ILE A 226 -5.36 8.54 0.49
CA ILE A 226 -5.83 9.52 -0.53
C ILE A 226 -7.14 10.16 -0.07
N LEU A 227 -8.12 9.34 0.34
CA LEU A 227 -9.42 9.80 0.80
C LEU A 227 -9.33 10.64 2.08
N HIS A 228 -8.47 10.25 3.01
CA HIS A 228 -8.20 11.04 4.21
C HIS A 228 -7.64 12.42 3.86
N TYR A 229 -6.62 12.48 3.00
CA TYR A 229 -6.04 13.76 2.59
C TYR A 229 -6.95 14.60 1.72
N ALA A 230 -7.86 13.98 0.95
CA ALA A 230 -8.93 14.71 0.28
C ALA A 230 -9.83 15.46 1.28
N VAL A 231 -10.22 14.80 2.38
CA VAL A 231 -11.05 15.42 3.43
C VAL A 231 -10.27 16.50 4.20
N MET A 232 -9.02 16.21 4.56
CA MET A 232 -8.18 17.16 5.30
C MET A 232 -7.91 18.42 4.49
N ASN A 233 -7.60 18.28 3.20
CA ASN A 233 -7.15 19.40 2.37
C ASN A 233 -8.32 20.18 1.70
N GLU A 234 -9.54 19.64 1.62
CA GLU A 234 -10.70 20.33 1.01
C GLU A 234 -11.04 21.68 1.67
N SER A 235 -10.78 21.79 2.97
CA SER A 235 -11.11 22.98 3.78
C SER A 235 -9.96 23.98 3.93
N LEU A 236 -8.78 23.69 3.35
CA LEU A 236 -7.56 24.45 3.59
C LEU A 236 -7.19 25.32 2.39
N ASP A 237 -6.72 26.54 2.67
CA ASP A 237 -6.04 27.39 1.69
C ASP A 237 -4.56 26.95 1.57
N GLU A 238 -3.92 27.23 0.42
CA GLU A 238 -2.59 26.65 0.05
C GLU A 238 -1.49 26.80 1.10
N ALA A 239 -1.53 27.89 1.88
CA ALA A 239 -0.48 28.24 2.84
C ALA A 239 -0.63 27.57 4.22
N GLN A 240 -1.68 26.77 4.47
CA GLN A 240 -2.04 26.33 5.82
C GLN A 240 -1.91 24.83 6.09
N SER A 241 -1.69 23.98 5.08
CA SER A 241 -1.60 22.53 5.27
C SER A 241 -0.16 22.04 5.15
N ASP A 242 0.36 21.46 6.23
CA ASP A 242 1.61 20.70 6.18
C ASP A 242 1.45 19.41 5.36
N THR A 243 0.25 18.84 5.33
CA THR A 243 -0.06 17.56 4.66
C THR A 243 -0.46 17.72 3.20
N LEU A 244 -0.13 18.86 2.59
CA LEU A 244 -0.63 19.23 1.27
C LEU A 244 -0.28 18.20 0.19
N PHE A 245 1.01 17.83 0.14
CA PHE A 245 1.54 16.88 -0.83
C PHE A 245 1.34 15.42 -0.44
N ALA A 246 0.80 15.14 0.74
CA ALA A 246 0.60 13.78 1.22
C ALA A 246 -0.43 13.02 0.35
N GLY A 247 -1.52 13.69 -0.01
CA GLY A 247 -2.54 13.15 -0.92
C GLY A 247 -2.00 12.93 -2.34
N GLU A 248 -1.28 13.91 -2.89
CA GLU A 248 -0.62 13.80 -4.20
C GLU A 248 0.34 12.61 -4.24
N ALA A 249 1.24 12.52 -3.25
CA ALA A 249 2.25 11.46 -3.17
C ALA A 249 1.60 10.07 -3.19
N LEU A 250 0.52 9.85 -2.43
CA LEU A 250 -0.21 8.59 -2.45
C LEU A 250 -0.97 8.38 -3.77
N ALA A 251 -1.64 9.41 -4.29
CA ALA A 251 -2.43 9.35 -5.52
C ALA A 251 -1.58 8.94 -6.73
N ARG A 252 -0.32 9.36 -6.80
CA ARG A 252 0.64 8.93 -7.84
C ARG A 252 0.76 7.40 -7.96
N THR A 253 0.48 6.66 -6.89
CA THR A 253 0.51 5.18 -6.92
C THR A 253 -0.71 4.60 -7.62
N VAL A 254 -1.90 5.14 -7.36
CA VAL A 254 -3.19 4.55 -7.75
C VAL A 254 -3.70 5.11 -9.07
N VAL A 255 -3.43 6.39 -9.36
CA VAL A 255 -3.87 7.07 -10.58
C VAL A 255 -3.48 6.32 -11.87
N PRO A 256 -2.24 5.83 -12.04
CA PRO A 256 -1.88 5.04 -13.23
C PRO A 256 -2.70 3.76 -13.38
N LEU A 257 -2.99 3.08 -12.26
CA LEU A 257 -3.77 1.84 -12.23
C LEU A 257 -5.23 2.10 -12.57
N ILE A 258 -5.80 3.18 -12.02
CA ILE A 258 -7.17 3.61 -12.35
C ILE A 258 -7.23 4.06 -13.81
N ASN A 259 -6.25 4.81 -14.31
CA ASN A 259 -6.28 5.36 -15.66
C ASN A 259 -6.40 4.28 -16.73
N LYS A 260 -5.81 3.11 -16.49
CA LYS A 260 -5.93 1.95 -17.39
C LYS A 260 -7.39 1.50 -17.57
N GLU A 261 -8.18 1.56 -16.51
CA GLU A 261 -9.56 1.05 -16.47
C GLU A 261 -10.61 2.16 -16.67
N ASN A 262 -10.35 3.34 -16.12
CA ASN A 262 -11.21 4.51 -16.17
C ASN A 262 -10.38 5.82 -16.16
N PRO A 263 -9.98 6.32 -17.33
CA PRO A 263 -9.19 7.56 -17.47
C PRO A 263 -9.87 8.81 -16.89
N GLU A 264 -11.20 8.88 -16.94
CA GLU A 264 -11.95 10.06 -16.48
C GLU A 264 -11.85 10.20 -14.96
N GLU A 265 -12.06 9.12 -14.22
CA GLU A 265 -11.96 9.12 -12.76
C GLU A 265 -10.51 9.27 -12.29
N ALA A 266 -9.54 8.70 -13.02
CA ALA A 266 -8.12 8.92 -12.76
C ALA A 266 -7.76 10.40 -12.87
N PHE A 267 -8.23 11.08 -13.93
CA PHE A 267 -8.03 12.50 -14.12
C PHE A 267 -8.65 13.33 -13.00
N LEU A 268 -9.90 13.03 -12.60
CA LEU A 268 -10.57 13.71 -11.49
C LEU A 268 -9.79 13.57 -10.18
N ILE A 269 -9.36 12.34 -9.84
CA ILE A 269 -8.56 12.09 -8.63
C ILE A 269 -7.25 12.89 -8.70
N GLN A 270 -6.55 12.83 -9.84
CA GLN A 270 -5.30 13.55 -10.01
C GLN A 270 -5.48 15.05 -9.84
N GLU A 271 -6.41 15.67 -10.56
CA GLU A 271 -6.66 17.12 -10.53
C GLU A 271 -7.06 17.64 -9.14
N ASN A 272 -7.65 16.79 -8.29
CA ASN A 272 -8.03 17.16 -6.94
C ASN A 272 -6.89 16.97 -5.93
N MET A 273 -6.01 16.00 -6.16
CA MET A 273 -4.91 15.67 -5.24
C MET A 273 -3.60 16.39 -5.58
N GLU A 274 -3.36 16.71 -6.85
CA GLU A 274 -2.13 17.33 -7.33
C GLU A 274 -2.04 18.80 -6.92
N PHE A 275 -0.85 19.21 -6.48
CA PHE A 275 -0.56 20.60 -6.20
C PHE A 275 -0.50 21.41 -7.49
N ALA A 276 -1.28 22.48 -7.54
CA ALA A 276 -1.20 23.50 -8.58
C ALA A 276 -1.26 24.88 -7.93
N GLN A 277 -0.17 25.66 -8.07
CA GLN A 277 -0.06 26.98 -7.47
C GLN A 277 -1.23 27.89 -7.87
N GLY A 278 -1.83 28.56 -6.88
CA GLY A 278 -2.98 29.45 -7.09
C GLY A 278 -4.30 28.72 -7.31
N THR A 279 -4.37 27.42 -7.04
CA THR A 279 -5.58 26.60 -7.20
C THR A 279 -6.04 26.07 -5.85
N LYS A 280 -7.36 26.08 -5.62
CA LYS A 280 -7.91 25.47 -4.42
C LYS A 280 -7.64 23.96 -4.43
N TYR A 281 -7.11 23.41 -3.33
CA TYR A 281 -6.97 21.96 -3.16
C TYR A 281 -8.31 21.27 -3.11
N VAL A 282 -8.36 20.07 -3.70
CA VAL A 282 -9.59 19.28 -3.75
C VAL A 282 -10.73 20.16 -4.27
N LYS A 283 -10.47 20.85 -5.40
CA LYS A 283 -11.33 21.90 -5.96
C LYS A 283 -12.76 21.44 -6.21
N ASP A 284 -12.93 20.17 -6.57
CA ASP A 284 -14.22 19.55 -6.83
C ASP A 284 -14.86 18.96 -5.56
N GLY A 285 -14.17 19.04 -4.42
CA GLY A 285 -14.62 18.59 -3.12
C GLY A 285 -14.30 17.11 -2.86
N SER A 286 -14.15 16.77 -1.58
CA SER A 286 -13.76 15.43 -1.15
C SER A 286 -14.82 14.39 -1.54
N GLU A 287 -16.10 14.77 -1.56
CA GLU A 287 -17.20 13.91 -2.02
C GLU A 287 -16.99 13.38 -3.45
N ASN A 288 -16.52 14.23 -4.36
CA ASN A 288 -16.28 13.81 -5.74
C ASN A 288 -15.06 12.89 -5.85
N VAL A 289 -14.03 13.09 -5.02
CA VAL A 289 -12.90 12.15 -4.92
C VAL A 289 -13.35 10.79 -4.40
N PHE A 290 -14.23 10.75 -3.39
CA PHE A 290 -14.82 9.50 -2.90
C PHE A 290 -15.60 8.77 -4.00
N LYS A 291 -16.44 9.48 -4.76
CA LYS A 291 -17.21 8.89 -5.86
C LYS A 291 -16.30 8.36 -6.96
N ALA A 292 -15.29 9.13 -7.36
CA ALA A 292 -14.34 8.72 -8.38
C ALA A 292 -13.62 7.43 -7.99
N VAL A 293 -13.08 7.38 -6.77
CA VAL A 293 -12.46 6.17 -6.22
C VAL A 293 -13.45 5.00 -6.19
N ALA A 294 -14.68 5.21 -5.71
CA ALA A 294 -15.72 4.19 -5.63
C ALA A 294 -16.01 3.57 -7.01
N THR A 295 -16.16 4.39 -8.05
CA THR A 295 -16.38 3.94 -9.43
C THR A 295 -15.21 3.10 -9.95
N SER A 296 -13.98 3.43 -9.56
CA SER A 296 -12.77 2.74 -10.02
C SER A 296 -12.46 1.43 -9.30
N LEU A 297 -12.99 1.17 -8.10
CA LEU A 297 -12.63 -0.01 -7.29
C LEU A 297 -12.84 -1.34 -8.02
N HIS A 298 -13.89 -1.45 -8.85
CA HIS A 298 -14.17 -2.69 -9.59
C HIS A 298 -13.04 -3.02 -10.58
N GLY A 299 -12.49 -2.01 -11.28
CA GLY A 299 -11.35 -2.20 -12.20
C GLY A 299 -10.08 -2.63 -11.47
N LEU A 300 -9.94 -2.26 -10.20
CA LEU A 300 -8.82 -2.65 -9.34
C LEU A 300 -9.03 -3.97 -8.60
N SER A 301 -10.16 -4.67 -8.83
CA SER A 301 -10.55 -5.87 -8.08
C SER A 301 -10.61 -5.66 -6.56
N ILE A 302 -10.94 -4.44 -6.11
CA ILE A 302 -11.04 -4.10 -4.68
C ILE A 302 -12.51 -4.14 -4.25
N ASP A 303 -12.81 -4.96 -3.26
CA ASP A 303 -14.10 -4.89 -2.57
C ASP A 303 -14.15 -3.60 -1.72
N CYS A 304 -15.14 -2.75 -1.98
CA CYS A 304 -15.37 -1.50 -1.25
C CYS A 304 -15.47 -1.69 0.27
N SER A 305 -15.89 -2.89 0.71
CA SER A 305 -15.99 -3.23 2.12
C SER A 305 -14.62 -3.31 2.78
N LEU A 306 -13.52 -3.52 2.05
CA LEU A 306 -12.16 -3.47 2.59
C LEU A 306 -11.74 -2.05 2.96
N ILE A 307 -12.16 -1.06 2.17
CA ILE A 307 -11.85 0.36 2.44
C ILE A 307 -12.57 0.84 3.70
N GLY A 308 -13.84 0.47 3.88
CA GLY A 308 -14.63 0.86 5.04
C GLY A 308 -15.37 2.18 4.89
N LYS A 309 -15.71 2.79 6.03
CA LYS A 309 -16.49 4.03 6.07
C LYS A 309 -15.72 5.11 6.82
N TYR A 310 -15.47 6.23 6.14
CA TYR A 310 -14.85 7.39 6.77
C TYR A 310 -15.73 7.95 7.88
N ALA A 311 -15.19 8.01 9.10
CA ALA A 311 -15.90 8.42 10.31
C ALA A 311 -16.35 9.88 10.22
N GLY A 312 -17.60 10.15 10.59
CA GLY A 312 -18.15 11.51 10.64
C GLY A 312 -18.62 12.08 9.29
N LEU A 313 -18.45 11.37 8.17
CA LEU A 313 -18.94 11.82 6.85
C LEU A 313 -20.22 11.13 6.41
N LYS A 314 -21.08 11.88 5.72
CA LYS A 314 -22.34 11.37 5.13
C LYS A 314 -22.08 10.51 3.89
N TYR A 315 -21.13 10.91 3.04
CA TYR A 315 -20.71 10.25 1.79
C TYR A 315 -19.44 9.39 1.97
N GLY A 316 -19.07 9.07 3.22
CA GLY A 316 -17.82 8.39 3.55
C GLY A 316 -17.81 6.87 3.27
N ASN A 317 -18.89 6.29 2.75
CA ASN A 317 -19.01 4.85 2.50
C ASN A 317 -18.97 4.55 0.99
N LEU A 318 -17.83 4.08 0.50
CA LEU A 318 -17.65 3.80 -0.93
C LEU A 318 -18.62 2.73 -1.47
N CYS A 319 -19.08 1.80 -0.64
CA CYS A 319 -20.07 0.80 -1.06
C CYS A 319 -21.47 1.37 -1.32
N GLU A 320 -21.81 2.49 -0.69
CA GLU A 320 -23.06 3.21 -0.95
C GLU A 320 -22.91 4.06 -2.21
N GLU A 321 -21.75 4.69 -2.40
CA GLU A 321 -21.44 5.50 -3.59
C GLU A 321 -21.38 4.65 -4.87
N GLN A 322 -20.88 3.42 -4.81
CA GLN A 322 -20.94 2.51 -5.97
C GLN A 322 -22.38 2.21 -6.41
N LYS A 323 -23.34 2.16 -5.49
CA LYS A 323 -24.74 1.91 -5.83
C LYS A 323 -25.41 3.14 -6.45
N SER A 324 -24.98 4.35 -6.05
CA SER A 324 -25.51 5.59 -6.59
C SER A 324 -25.01 5.86 -8.00
N SER A 325 -23.75 5.51 -8.32
CA SER A 325 -23.17 5.66 -9.67
C SER A 325 -23.77 4.68 -10.68
N ILE A 326 -24.01 3.42 -10.29
CA ILE A 326 -24.65 2.40 -11.16
C ILE A 326 -26.15 2.71 -11.39
N GLY A 327 -26.79 3.48 -10.50
CA GLY A 327 -28.23 3.75 -10.53
C GLY A 327 -28.71 4.74 -11.60
N ASN A 328 -27.81 5.54 -12.20
CA ASN A 328 -28.21 6.62 -13.12
C ASN A 328 -28.17 6.28 -14.62
N ASP A 329 -27.67 5.11 -15.01
CA ASP A 329 -27.57 4.69 -16.42
C ASP A 329 -28.59 3.63 -16.85
N SER A 330 -29.61 3.35 -16.03
CA SER A 330 -30.65 2.39 -16.39
C SER A 330 -31.83 3.01 -17.16
N ALA A 331 -31.54 3.56 -18.35
CA ALA A 331 -32.47 3.45 -19.47
C ALA A 331 -32.28 2.07 -20.12
N GLN A 332 -32.66 0.99 -19.42
CA GLN A 332 -32.66 -0.34 -20.02
C GLN A 332 -33.92 -0.57 -20.86
N PRO A 333 -33.81 -1.18 -22.07
CA PRO A 333 -34.93 -1.76 -22.77
C PRO A 333 -35.43 -2.99 -21.99
N GLN A 334 -36.74 -3.09 -21.78
CA GLN A 334 -37.37 -4.24 -21.14
C GLN A 334 -37.12 -5.53 -21.95
N GLU A 335 -36.23 -6.39 -21.47
CA GLU A 335 -36.15 -7.77 -21.92
C GLU A 335 -36.92 -8.68 -20.95
N LYS A 336 -38.03 -9.24 -21.46
CA LYS A 336 -38.87 -10.19 -20.74
C LYS A 336 -38.13 -11.52 -20.62
N THR A 337 -37.66 -11.86 -19.42
CA THR A 337 -37.21 -13.23 -19.14
C THR A 337 -38.24 -14.01 -18.33
N SER A 338 -38.44 -15.24 -18.80
CA SER A 338 -39.45 -16.22 -18.40
C SER A 338 -39.12 -16.90 -17.07
N LEU A 339 -40.17 -17.26 -16.34
CA LEU A 339 -40.24 -17.73 -14.96
C LEU A 339 -39.78 -19.19 -14.75
N ALA A 340 -38.72 -19.67 -15.42
CA ALA A 340 -38.36 -21.10 -15.43
C ALA A 340 -37.05 -21.50 -14.72
N ASP A 341 -36.13 -20.57 -14.40
CA ASP A 341 -34.75 -20.97 -13.99
C ASP A 341 -34.42 -20.84 -12.49
N LYS A 342 -35.41 -20.78 -11.59
CA LYS A 342 -35.18 -20.56 -10.14
C LYS A 342 -35.20 -21.81 -9.24
N VAL A 343 -34.64 -22.96 -9.65
CA VAL A 343 -34.70 -24.19 -8.80
C VAL A 343 -33.37 -24.85 -8.41
N LEU A 344 -32.18 -24.41 -8.86
CA LEU A 344 -30.97 -25.22 -8.63
C LEU A 344 -29.73 -24.51 -8.05
N VAL A 345 -29.89 -23.61 -7.07
CA VAL A 345 -28.73 -23.03 -6.34
C VAL A 345 -28.99 -22.97 -4.84
N GLY A 346 -29.18 -24.12 -4.21
CA GLY A 346 -29.41 -24.18 -2.76
C GLY A 346 -29.06 -25.52 -2.14
N ALA A 347 -27.80 -25.97 -2.20
CA ALA A 347 -27.37 -27.18 -1.48
C ALA A 347 -25.86 -27.45 -1.28
N VAL A 348 -24.91 -26.50 -1.44
CA VAL A 348 -23.46 -26.87 -1.40
C VAL A 348 -22.58 -26.12 -0.37
N LEU A 349 -23.13 -25.25 0.48
CA LEU A 349 -22.30 -24.30 1.27
C LEU A 349 -22.13 -24.56 2.78
N THR A 350 -22.01 -25.82 3.24
CA THR A 350 -21.85 -26.07 4.70
C THR A 350 -20.86 -27.17 5.15
N ILE A 351 -19.83 -27.54 4.37
CA ILE A 351 -18.88 -28.60 4.81
C ILE A 351 -17.40 -28.17 4.93
N SER A 352 -16.98 -27.00 4.43
CA SER A 352 -15.53 -26.70 4.32
C SER A 352 -14.86 -26.00 5.51
N LEU A 353 -15.58 -25.61 6.56
CA LEU A 353 -15.01 -24.83 7.69
C LEU A 353 -14.53 -25.66 8.90
N LEU A 354 -14.77 -26.98 8.93
CA LEU A 354 -14.43 -27.82 10.08
C LEU A 354 -13.08 -28.57 9.95
N SER A 355 -12.47 -28.61 8.76
CA SER A 355 -11.21 -29.33 8.49
C SER A 355 -9.95 -28.53 8.85
N GLY A 356 -9.97 -27.20 8.76
CA GLY A 356 -8.80 -26.35 9.02
C GLY A 356 -8.41 -26.27 10.51
N LEU A 357 -9.40 -26.18 11.40
CA LEU A 357 -9.17 -26.06 12.85
C LEU A 357 -8.62 -27.35 13.49
N PHE A 358 -8.89 -28.51 12.89
CA PHE A 358 -8.36 -29.79 13.39
C PHE A 358 -6.89 -30.00 13.02
N PHE A 359 -6.43 -29.40 11.92
CA PHE A 359 -5.05 -29.54 11.43
C PHE A 359 -4.06 -28.71 12.27
N TRP A 360 -4.44 -27.48 12.65
CA TRP A 360 -3.61 -26.61 13.49
C TRP A 360 -3.37 -27.20 14.90
N ARG A 361 -4.40 -27.78 15.50
CA ARG A 361 -4.31 -28.36 16.85
C ARG A 361 -3.42 -29.60 16.93
N ASN A 362 -3.20 -30.29 15.80
CA ASN A 362 -2.36 -31.49 15.73
C ASN A 362 -0.86 -31.16 15.50
N ARG A 363 -0.53 -30.04 14.82
CA ARG A 363 0.87 -29.62 14.63
C ARG A 363 1.52 -29.07 15.90
N VAL A 364 0.79 -28.35 16.74
CA VAL A 364 1.30 -27.85 18.05
C VAL A 364 1.63 -29.01 19.01
N LYS A 365 0.89 -30.12 18.94
CA LYS A 365 1.15 -31.31 19.78
C LYS A 365 2.37 -32.13 19.33
N ASN A 366 2.75 -32.06 18.06
CA ASN A 366 3.79 -32.92 17.48
C ASN A 366 5.19 -32.28 17.46
N GLY A 367 5.39 -31.11 18.08
CA GLY A 367 6.73 -30.57 18.31
C GLY A 367 7.50 -30.18 17.03
N LEU A 368 6.81 -29.93 15.92
CA LEU A 368 7.39 -29.50 14.64
C LEU A 368 7.60 -27.98 14.53
N VAL A 369 7.52 -27.25 15.66
CA VAL A 369 7.91 -25.84 15.74
C VAL A 369 9.25 -25.76 16.47
N PRO A 370 10.32 -25.23 15.84
CA PRO A 370 11.61 -25.05 16.50
C PRO A 370 11.48 -24.13 17.73
N ARG A 371 11.97 -24.60 18.88
CA ARG A 371 12.09 -23.80 20.11
C ARG A 371 13.30 -22.86 20.00
N HIS A 372 13.06 -21.58 20.30
CA HIS A 372 13.99 -20.56 20.82
C HIS A 372 15.44 -20.49 20.32
N PHE A 373 15.79 -19.32 19.76
CA PHE A 373 17.06 -18.66 20.07
C PHE A 373 16.85 -17.75 21.29
N SER A 374 17.31 -18.21 22.44
CA SER A 374 17.56 -17.37 23.63
C SER A 374 19.07 -17.29 23.81
N GLY A 375 19.65 -16.12 23.53
CA GLY A 375 21.09 -15.89 23.62
C GLY A 375 21.39 -14.45 24.04
N GLY A 376 20.94 -14.07 25.24
CA GLY A 376 21.46 -12.88 25.92
C GLY A 376 22.70 -13.25 26.72
N GLN A 377 23.85 -12.70 26.35
CA GLN A 377 24.97 -12.53 27.27
C GLN A 377 25.59 -11.15 27.07
N ALA A 378 25.67 -10.45 28.19
CA ALA A 378 26.33 -9.18 28.39
C ALA A 378 27.84 -9.27 28.19
N LEU A 379 28.45 -8.21 27.68
CA LEU A 379 29.85 -7.88 27.92
C LEU A 379 30.00 -6.35 27.97
N SER A 380 29.99 -5.84 29.21
CA SER A 380 30.59 -4.58 29.60
C SER A 380 32.06 -4.80 29.98
N GLN A 381 32.89 -3.77 29.81
CA GLN A 381 34.30 -3.60 30.19
C GLN A 381 35.34 -4.10 29.16
N GLU A 382 36.01 -3.15 28.51
CA GLU A 382 37.33 -2.70 28.98
C GLU A 382 37.61 -1.26 28.51
N MET A 383 37.94 -0.40 29.47
CA MET A 383 38.71 0.84 29.26
C MET A 383 40.17 0.50 29.48
N SER A 384 40.99 0.66 28.45
CA SER A 384 42.40 1.08 28.51
C SER A 384 42.87 1.44 27.11
#